data_AF-A0A2N2YBA4-F1
#
_entry.id   AF-A0A2N2YBA4-F1
#
_cell.length_a   1.000
_cell.length_b   1.000
_cell.length_c   1.000
_cell.angle_alpha   90.00
_cell.angle_beta   90.00
_cell.angle_gamma   90.00
#
_symmetry.space_group_name_H-M   'P 1'
#
loop_
_entity.id
_entity.type
_entity.pdbx_description
1 polymer ?
#
loop_
_entity_poly.entity_id
_entity_poly.type
_entity_poly.pdbx_seq_one_letter_code
_entity_poly.pdbx_strand_id
1 'polypeptide(L)' 'MTNLKSPPNEVLFNKMEAKYKQLMERAYNHKQTDDSLSDIFYFEADQVLQKLNTLKNDLTLA' A
#
# COMPACT_ATOMS: atom_id res chain seq x y z
N MET A 1 17.75 25.52 5.94
CA MET A 1 16.59 24.71 5.52
C MET A 1 17.13 23.43 4.91
N THR A 2 17.24 22.37 5.71
CA THR A 2 17.80 21.09 5.25
C THR A 2 16.77 20.40 4.36
N ASN A 3 17.05 20.37 3.06
CA ASN A 3 16.30 19.59 2.08
C ASN A 3 16.73 18.12 2.26
N LEU A 4 16.21 17.46 3.30
CA LEU A 4 16.47 16.05 3.54
C LEU A 4 15.48 15.24 2.68
N LYS A 5 15.88 14.95 1.44
CA LYS A 5 15.17 14.00 0.60
C LYS A 5 15.22 12.65 1.32
N SER A 6 14.07 12.13 1.76
CA SER A 6 14.01 10.79 2.38
C SER A 6 14.70 9.76 1.47
N PRO A 7 15.38 8.74 2.04
CA PRO A 7 16.01 7.70 1.26
C PRO A 7 15.01 7.06 0.27
N PRO A 8 15.48 6.60 -0.91
CA PRO A 8 14.59 6.09 -1.96
C PRO A 8 13.61 5.01 -1.49
N ASN A 9 14.04 4.16 -0.56
CA ASN A 9 13.21 3.08 -0.01
C ASN A 9 12.07 3.60 0.86
N GLU A 10 12.29 4.68 1.62
CA GLU A 10 11.24 5.30 2.45
C GLU A 10 10.20 6.01 1.57
N VAL A 11 10.64 6.70 0.51
CA VAL A 11 9.73 7.31 -0.48
C VAL A 11 8.90 6.24 -1.18
N LEU A 12 9.52 5.12 -1.55
CA LEU A 12 8.82 3.99 -2.16
C LEU A 12 7.82 3.37 -1.18
N PHE A 13 8.22 3.15 0.07
CA PHE A 13 7.37 2.62 1.13
C PHE A 13 6.12 3.50 1.31
N ASN A 14 6.28 4.80 1.46
CA ASN A 14 5.18 5.75 1.65
C ASN A 14 4.20 5.75 0.46
N LYS A 15 4.72 5.65 -0.77
CA LYS A 15 3.88 5.54 -1.98
C LYS A 15 3.09 4.24 -2.01
N MET A 16 3.71 3.12 -1.64
CA MET A 16 3.04 1.82 -1.61
C MET A 16 2.00 1.76 -0.49
N GLU A 17 2.31 2.35 0.67
CA GLU A 17 1.38 2.44 1.80
C GLU A 17 0.14 3.28 1.44
N ALA A 18 0.33 4.41 0.76
CA ALA A 18 -0.77 5.24 0.27
C ALA A 18 -1.64 4.47 -0.74
N LYS A 19 -1.02 3.71 -1.66
CA LYS A 19 -1.76 2.88 -2.62
C LYS A 19 -2.57 1.78 -1.91
N TYR A 20 -1.99 1.11 -0.93
CA TYR A 20 -2.69 0.11 -0.12
C TYR A 20 -3.94 0.70 0.54
N LYS A 21 -3.80 1.86 1.20
CA LYS A 21 -4.92 2.55 1.86
C LYS A 21 -6.04 2.91 0.88
N GLN A 22 -5.69 3.42 -0.30
CA GLN A 22 -6.66 3.75 -1.35
C GLN A 22 -7.41 2.52 -1.88
N LEU A 23 -6.72 1.38 -2.05
CA LEU A 23 -7.36 0.14 -2.50
C LEU A 23 -8.32 -0.39 -1.43
N MET A 24 -7.92 -0.38 -0.16
CA MET A 24 -8.79 -0.77 0.94
C MET A 24 -10.03 0.12 1.03
N GLU A 25 -9.87 1.44 0.90
CA GLU A 25 -10.99 2.39 0.89
C GLU A 25 -11.98 2.07 -0.25
N ARG A 26 -11.47 1.83 -1.46
CA ARG A 26 -12.32 1.44 -2.59
C ARG A 26 -13.03 0.11 -2.35
N ALA A 27 -12.33 -0.89 -1.81
CA ALA A 27 -12.94 -2.17 -1.47
C ALA A 27 -14.11 -1.98 -0.50
N TYR A 28 -13.90 -1.22 0.58
CA TYR A 28 -14.95 -0.91 1.55
C TYR A 28 -16.13 -0.15 0.94
N ASN A 29 -15.86 0.82 0.07
CA ASN A 29 -16.91 1.60 -0.59
C ASN A 29 -17.78 0.74 -1.52
N HIS A 30 -17.19 -0.27 -2.17
CA HIS A 30 -17.91 -1.15 -3.08
C HIS A 30 -18.58 -2.35 -2.41
N LYS A 31 -18.24 -2.66 -1.15
CA LYS A 31 -18.70 -3.85 -0.41
C LYS A 31 -20.22 -4.09 -0.36
N GLN A 32 -21.04 -3.08 -0.61
CA GLN A 32 -22.51 -3.22 -0.60
C GLN A 32 -23.16 -2.91 -1.96
N THR A 33 -22.37 -2.41 -2.92
CA THR A 33 -22.87 -1.94 -4.21
C THR A 33 -22.38 -2.79 -5.37
N ASP A 34 -21.18 -3.37 -5.24
CA ASP A 34 -20.53 -4.22 -6.23
C ASP A 34 -19.50 -5.12 -5.52
N ASP A 35 -19.97 -6.27 -5.05
CA ASP A 35 -19.15 -7.22 -4.30
C ASP A 35 -17.98 -7.76 -5.15
N SER A 36 -18.17 -7.91 -6.46
CA SER A 36 -17.12 -8.35 -7.37
C SER A 36 -16.00 -7.33 -7.47
N LEU A 37 -16.35 -6.05 -7.57
CA LEU A 37 -15.36 -4.97 -7.61
C LEU A 37 -14.68 -4.77 -6.24
N SER A 38 -15.41 -4.95 -5.15
CA SER A 38 -14.85 -4.99 -3.79
C SER A 38 -13.77 -6.08 -3.65
N ASP A 39 -14.06 -7.30 -4.10
CA ASP A 39 -13.12 -8.42 -4.02
C ASP A 39 -11.85 -8.18 -4.86
N ILE A 40 -12.00 -7.59 -6.05
CA ILE A 40 -10.85 -7.19 -6.89
C ILE A 40 -9.95 -6.20 -6.13
N PHE A 41 -10.54 -5.15 -5.53
CA PHE A 41 -9.75 -4.17 -4.79
C PHE A 41 -9.09 -4.75 -3.54
N TYR A 42 -9.76 -5.68 -2.83
CA TYR A 42 -9.13 -6.41 -1.72
C TYR A 42 -7.95 -7.25 -2.18
N PHE A 43 -8.09 -7.99 -3.28
CA PHE A 43 -7.00 -8.80 -3.83
C PHE A 43 -5.80 -7.93 -4.22
N GLU A 44 -6.03 -6.80 -4.89
CA GLU A 44 -4.97 -5.86 -5.22
C GLU A 44 -4.32 -5.26 -3.96
N ALA A 45 -5.11 -4.93 -2.93
CA ALA A 45 -4.60 -4.41 -1.67
C ALA A 45 -3.67 -5.42 -0.98
N ASP A 46 -4.06 -6.70 -0.95
CA ASP A 46 -3.25 -7.77 -0.36
C ASP A 46 -1.90 -7.92 -1.08
N GLN A 47 -1.89 -7.87 -2.41
CA GLN A 47 -0.63 -7.90 -3.18
C GLN A 47 0.29 -6.72 -2.85
N VAL A 48 -0.27 -5.51 -2.63
CA VAL A 48 0.52 -4.35 -2.22
C VAL A 48 1.04 -4.53 -0.80
N LEU A 49 0.23 -5.07 0.11
CA LEU A 49 0.62 -5.35 1.50
C LEU A 49 1.77 -6.36 1.58
N GLN A 50 1.73 -7.42 0.79
CA GLN A 50 2.83 -8.40 0.73
C GLN A 50 4.15 -7.73 0.33
N LYS A 51 4.13 -6.86 -0.69
CA LYS A 51 5.32 -6.11 -1.11
C LYS A 51 5.79 -5.10 -0.08
N LEU A 52 4.87 -4.43 0.62
CA LEU A 52 5.18 -3.54 1.73
C LEU A 52 5.89 -4.27 2.87
N ASN A 53 5.44 -5.49 3.19
CA ASN A 53 6.06 -6.31 4.23
C ASN A 53 7.48 -6.73 3.82
N THR A 54 7.70 -7.10 2.55
CA THR A 54 9.06 -7.37 2.04
C THR A 54 9.96 -6.13 2.19
N LEU A 55 9.49 -4.97 1.73
CA LEU A 55 10.27 -3.73 1.81
C LEU A 55 10.56 -3.30 3.25
N LYS A 56 9.61 -3.52 4.16
CA LYS A 56 9.79 -3.26 5.59
C LYS A 56 10.85 -4.18 6.19
N ASN A 57 10.84 -5.46 5.86
CA ASN A 57 11.83 -6.42 6.33
C ASN A 57 13.24 -6.01 5.87
N ASP A 58 13.39 -5.62 4.61
CA ASP A 58 14.66 -5.11 4.06
C ASP A 58 15.14 -3.85 4.80
N LEU A 59 14.22 -2.95 5.16
CA LEU A 59 14.53 -1.71 5.89
C LEU A 59 14.89 -1.96 7.37
N THR A 60 14.33 -3.00 8.00
CA THR A 60 14.62 -3.36 9.39
C THR A 60 15.89 -4.20 9.56
N LEU A 61 16.38 -4.80 8.48
CA LEU A 61 17.60 -5.62 8.45
C LEU A 61 18.84 -4.82 7.96
N ALA A 62 18.65 -3.57 7.55
CA ALA A 62 19.69 -2.63 7.12
C ALA A 62 20.11 -1.68 8.25
#